data_AF-A0A5C6J2X9-F1
#
_entry.id   AF-A0A5C6J2X9-F1
#
_cell.length_a   1.000
_cell.length_b   1.000
_cell.length_c   1.000
_cell.angle_alpha   90.00
_cell.angle_beta   90.00
_cell.angle_gamma   90.00
#
_symmetry.space_group_name_H-M   'P 1'
#
loop_
_entity.id
_entity.type
_entity.pdbx_description
1 polymer ?
#
loop_
_entity_poly.entity_id
_entity_poly.type
_entity_poly.pdbx_seq_one_letter_code
_entity_poly.pdbx_strand_id
1 'polypeptide(L)'
;MSRPQEPEPRLPPAAPPSSGPALRHAHPAERGRLLEDLVRQEIGYVLNCPPAAVDRHQTLTDLGVGSMTGLELQRRIAAVLAIEPELTFILRAPDTGTLARYLDRLLTSSKAGTEQRDIADPAAK
;
A
#
# COMPACT_ATOMS: atom_id res chain seq x y z
N MET A 1 -14.51 42.10 -5.08
CA MET A 1 -13.85 41.35 -6.16
C MET A 1 -12.97 40.28 -5.53
N SER A 2 -13.55 39.14 -5.15
CA SER A 2 -12.79 37.98 -4.66
C SER A 2 -12.56 37.05 -5.83
N ARG A 3 -11.31 36.86 -6.24
CA ARG A 3 -10.95 35.80 -7.19
C ARG A 3 -11.11 34.46 -6.48
N PRO A 4 -11.66 33.42 -7.14
CA PRO A 4 -11.71 32.08 -6.59
C PRO A 4 -10.28 31.56 -6.38
N GLN A 5 -10.01 30.99 -5.21
CA GLN A 5 -8.83 30.17 -4.96
C GLN A 5 -8.95 28.91 -5.82
N GLU A 6 -8.28 28.89 -6.97
CA GLU A 6 -7.96 27.64 -7.66
C GLU A 6 -7.12 26.77 -6.71
N PRO A 7 -7.52 25.53 -6.40
CA PRO A 7 -6.70 24.64 -5.60
C PRO A 7 -5.40 24.36 -6.38
N GLU A 8 -4.27 24.82 -5.85
CA GLU A 8 -2.95 24.48 -6.40
C GLU A 8 -2.84 22.96 -6.60
N PRO A 9 -2.23 22.50 -7.70
CA PRO A 9 -1.87 21.09 -7.83
C PRO A 9 -0.94 20.76 -6.68
N ARG A 10 -1.42 19.98 -5.70
CA ARG A 10 -0.60 19.49 -4.59
C ARG A 10 0.60 18.75 -5.17
N LEU A 11 1.73 19.45 -5.28
CA LEU A 11 3.04 18.87 -5.50
C LEU A 11 3.25 17.80 -4.42
N PRO A 12 3.60 16.55 -4.77
CA PRO A 12 3.92 15.53 -3.79
C PRO A 12 5.10 16.01 -2.92
N PRO A 13 5.00 15.94 -1.58
CA PRO A 13 6.14 16.25 -0.74
C PRO A 13 7.26 15.23 -0.99
N ALA A 14 8.39 15.71 -1.52
CA ALA A 14 9.66 15.01 -1.75
C ALA A 14 9.61 13.80 -2.71
N ALA A 15 10.70 13.54 -3.43
CA ALA A 15 10.84 12.34 -4.24
C ALA A 15 10.51 11.06 -3.42
N PRO A 16 9.84 10.05 -4.01
CA PRO A 16 9.24 8.96 -3.25
C PRO A 16 10.32 8.19 -2.47
N PRO A 17 10.25 8.05 -1.14
CA PRO A 17 11.13 7.13 -0.46
C PRO A 17 10.65 5.71 -0.77
N SER A 18 11.23 5.17 -1.85
CA SER A 18 11.21 3.76 -2.26
C SER A 18 10.08 3.36 -3.21
N SER A 19 10.32 3.54 -4.51
CA SER A 19 9.62 2.80 -5.55
C SER A 19 9.73 1.29 -5.30
N GLY A 20 8.69 0.49 -5.59
CA GLY A 20 8.72 -0.97 -5.45
C GLY A 20 10.01 -1.68 -5.91
N PRO A 21 10.62 -1.33 -7.06
CA PRO A 21 11.90 -1.92 -7.45
C PRO A 21 13.07 -1.59 -6.50
N ALA A 22 13.12 -0.41 -5.88
CA ALA A 22 14.14 -0.06 -4.89
C ALA A 22 13.97 -0.88 -3.61
N LEU A 23 12.73 -1.07 -3.14
CA LEU A 23 12.42 -1.89 -1.97
C LEU A 23 12.83 -3.36 -2.16
N ARG A 24 12.71 -3.88 -3.38
CA ARG A 24 13.13 -5.26 -3.70
C ARG A 24 14.63 -5.48 -3.52
N HIS A 25 15.45 -4.45 -3.73
CA HIS A 25 16.91 -4.51 -3.61
C HIS A 25 17.45 -3.97 -2.27
N ALA A 26 16.58 -3.38 -1.44
CA ALA A 26 16.94 -2.89 -0.13
C ALA A 26 17.33 -4.03 0.82
N HIS A 27 18.22 -3.73 1.75
CA HIS A 27 18.63 -4.68 2.79
C HIS A 27 17.41 -5.06 3.65
N PRO A 28 17.23 -6.35 4.06
CA PRO A 28 16.02 -6.80 4.75
C PRO A 28 15.71 -6.02 6.04
N ALA A 29 16.76 -5.57 6.75
CA ALA A 29 16.61 -4.75 7.96
C ALA A 29 16.04 -3.34 7.67
N GLU A 30 16.35 -2.77 6.51
CA GLU A 30 15.90 -1.45 6.08
C GLU A 30 14.51 -1.53 5.42
N ARG A 31 14.29 -2.58 4.63
CA ARG A 31 13.07 -2.79 3.82
C ARG A 31 11.80 -2.77 4.65
N GLY A 32 11.81 -3.37 5.84
CA GLY A 32 10.66 -3.34 6.76
C GLY A 32 10.28 -1.92 7.18
N ARG A 33 11.26 -1.06 7.49
CA ARG A 33 11.01 0.35 7.87
C ARG A 33 10.48 1.16 6.69
N LEU A 34 11.06 0.96 5.51
CA LEU A 34 10.64 1.65 4.29
C LEU A 34 9.22 1.23 3.86
N LEU A 35 8.87 -0.06 4.02
CA LEU A 35 7.52 -0.56 3.77
C LEU A 35 6.50 0.00 4.78
N GLU A 36 6.88 0.13 6.05
CA GLU A 36 6.00 0.74 7.06
C GLU A 36 5.76 2.23 6.77
N ASP A 37 6.79 2.97 6.36
CA ASP A 37 6.64 4.36 5.94
C ASP A 37 5.72 4.49 4.73
N LEU A 38 5.93 3.66 3.70
CA LEU A 38 5.05 3.58 2.53
C LEU A 38 3.60 3.32 2.93
N VAL A 39 3.35 2.32 3.79
CA VAL A 39 1.99 2.01 4.28
C VAL A 39 1.35 3.23 4.94
N ARG A 40 2.10 3.96 5.79
CA ARG A 40 1.57 5.15 6.47
C ARG A 40 1.30 6.29 5.49
N GLN A 41 2.12 6.46 4.47
CA GLN A 41 1.88 7.44 3.41
C GLN A 41 0.62 7.12 2.62
N GLU A 42 0.43 5.87 2.19
CA GLU A 42 -0.75 5.47 1.44
C GLU A 42 -2.02 5.54 2.30
N ILE A 43 -1.96 5.15 3.57
CA ILE A 43 -3.07 5.34 4.53
C ILE A 43 -3.41 6.82 4.68
N GLY A 44 -2.40 7.68 4.89
CA GLY A 44 -2.60 9.12 5.00
C GLY A 44 -3.26 9.71 3.76
N TYR A 45 -2.84 9.24 2.56
CA TYR A 45 -3.46 9.67 1.31
C TYR A 45 -4.94 9.30 1.26
N VAL A 46 -5.28 8.01 1.46
CA VAL A 46 -6.68 7.55 1.31
C VAL A 46 -7.61 8.12 2.38
N LEU A 47 -7.08 8.49 3.55
CA LEU A 47 -7.82 9.12 4.65
C LEU A 47 -7.76 10.65 4.62
N ASN A 48 -7.06 11.25 3.65
CA ASN A 48 -6.82 12.69 3.56
C ASN A 48 -6.19 13.31 4.83
N CYS A 49 -5.31 12.58 5.49
CA CYS A 49 -4.63 13.00 6.71
C CYS A 49 -3.10 12.91 6.55
N PRO A 50 -2.31 13.66 7.34
CA PRO A 50 -0.86 13.56 7.25
C PRO A 50 -0.40 12.17 7.74
N PRO A 51 0.65 11.57 7.14
CA PRO A 51 1.15 10.25 7.55
C PRO A 51 1.63 10.23 9.01
N ALA A 52 2.01 11.39 9.54
CA ALA A 52 2.36 11.57 10.95
C ALA A 52 1.17 11.36 11.91
N ALA A 53 -0.07 11.57 11.45
CA ALA A 53 -1.28 11.34 12.23
C ALA A 53 -1.75 9.87 12.18
N VAL A 54 -1.16 9.04 11.31
CA VAL A 54 -1.44 7.59 11.26
C VAL A 54 -0.73 6.91 12.42
N ASP A 55 -1.50 6.51 13.43
CA ASP A 55 -1.01 5.73 14.55
C ASP A 55 -0.54 4.35 14.08
N ARG A 56 0.66 3.96 14.48
CA ARG A 56 1.29 2.72 14.03
C ARG A 56 0.71 1.49 14.69
N HIS A 57 0.13 1.64 15.88
CA HIS A 57 -0.34 0.58 16.77
C HIS A 57 -1.85 0.36 16.69
N GLN A 58 -2.58 1.22 15.98
CA GLN A 58 -4.01 1.05 15.76
C GLN A 58 -4.30 0.15 14.56
N THR A 59 -5.41 -0.56 14.65
CA THR A 59 -5.91 -1.37 13.53
C THR A 59 -6.30 -0.46 12.36
N LEU A 60 -6.19 -0.99 11.15
CA LEU A 60 -6.53 -0.22 9.96
C LEU A 60 -8.00 0.24 9.95
N THR A 61 -8.91 -0.61 10.43
CA THR A 61 -10.33 -0.25 10.58
C THR A 61 -10.56 0.87 11.60
N ASP A 62 -9.81 0.85 12.71
CA ASP A 62 -9.92 1.89 13.75
C ASP A 62 -9.36 3.24 13.28
N LEU A 63 -8.34 3.20 12.41
CA LEU A 63 -7.85 4.38 11.68
C LEU A 63 -8.87 4.93 10.66
N GLY A 64 -9.94 4.20 10.33
CA GLY A 64 -10.94 4.57 9.33
C GLY A 64 -10.74 3.94 7.95
N VAL A 65 -9.82 2.98 7.80
CA VAL A 65 -9.68 2.18 6.58
C VAL A 65 -10.79 1.12 6.53
N GLY A 66 -11.91 1.48 5.91
CA GLY A 66 -13.04 0.58 5.63
C GLY A 66 -12.95 -0.06 4.25
N SER A 67 -14.02 -0.71 3.79
CA SER A 67 -14.01 -1.49 2.54
C SER A 67 -13.61 -0.68 1.29
N MET A 68 -14.09 0.57 1.16
CA MET A 68 -13.79 1.40 -0.01
C MET A 68 -12.36 1.97 0.03
N THR A 69 -11.96 2.55 1.16
CA THR A 69 -10.60 3.08 1.37
C THR A 69 -9.56 1.98 1.40
N GLY A 70 -9.90 0.79 1.90
CA GLY A 70 -9.06 -0.40 1.88
C GLY A 70 -8.83 -0.94 0.47
N LEU A 71 -9.86 -0.94 -0.40
CA LEU A 71 -9.71 -1.32 -1.80
C LEU A 71 -8.83 -0.31 -2.56
N GLU A 72 -9.00 0.99 -2.28
CA GLU A 72 -8.11 2.01 -2.85
C GLU A 72 -6.66 1.81 -2.38
N LEU A 73 -6.46 1.63 -1.08
CA LEU A 73 -5.15 1.31 -0.49
C LEU A 73 -4.51 0.08 -1.13
N GLN A 74 -5.29 -1.00 -1.32
CA GLN A 74 -4.85 -2.22 -1.99
C GLN A 74 -4.33 -1.92 -3.40
N ARG A 75 -5.11 -1.18 -4.21
CA ARG A 75 -4.75 -0.84 -5.60
C ARG A 75 -3.48 -0.01 -5.68
N ARG A 76 -3.31 0.94 -4.76
CA ARG A 76 -2.14 1.81 -4.72
C ARG A 76 -0.89 1.04 -4.34
N ILE A 77 -0.96 0.24 -3.28
CA ILE A 77 0.15 -0.63 -2.87
C ILE A 77 0.51 -1.61 -3.99
N ALA A 78 -0.49 -2.20 -4.65
CA ALA A 78 -0.28 -3.11 -5.76
C ALA A 78 0.46 -2.43 -6.93
N ALA A 79 0.07 -1.20 -7.28
CA ALA A 79 0.70 -0.42 -8.32
C ALA A 79 2.15 -0.03 -7.98
N VAL A 80 2.42 0.39 -6.74
CA VAL A 80 3.76 0.83 -6.32
C VAL A 80 4.73 -0.34 -6.20
N LEU A 81 4.28 -1.46 -5.62
CA LEU A 81 5.12 -2.61 -5.31
C LEU A 81 5.14 -3.68 -6.41
N ALA A 82 4.25 -3.57 -7.41
CA ALA A 82 4.02 -4.58 -8.43
C ALA A 82 3.76 -5.98 -7.81
N ILE A 83 2.86 -6.02 -6.82
CA ILE A 83 2.39 -7.22 -6.13
C ILE A 83 0.87 -7.18 -6.00
N GLU A 84 0.24 -8.28 -5.59
CA GLU A 84 -1.21 -8.35 -5.39
C GLU A 84 -1.53 -8.69 -3.93
N PRO A 85 -1.62 -7.69 -3.04
CA PRO A 85 -1.94 -7.93 -1.63
C PRO A 85 -3.43 -8.27 -1.47
N GLU A 86 -3.76 -9.13 -0.53
CA GLU A 86 -5.15 -9.50 -0.26
C GLU A 86 -5.88 -8.39 0.51
N LEU A 87 -7.04 -7.94 -0.01
CA LEU A 87 -7.85 -6.89 0.61
C LEU A 87 -8.31 -7.27 2.03
N THR A 88 -8.70 -8.52 2.23
CA THR A 88 -9.15 -9.02 3.55
C THR A 88 -8.03 -8.91 4.58
N PHE A 89 -6.78 -9.18 4.21
CA PHE A 89 -5.64 -9.00 5.10
C PHE A 89 -5.40 -7.53 5.44
N ILE A 90 -5.49 -6.63 4.46
CA ILE A 90 -5.37 -5.18 4.67
C ILE A 90 -6.41 -4.70 5.68
N LEU A 91 -7.67 -5.07 5.49
CA LEU A 91 -8.77 -4.63 6.37
C LEU A 91 -8.68 -5.20 7.79
N ARG A 92 -7.97 -6.32 7.98
CA ARG A 92 -7.83 -7.00 9.27
C ARG A 92 -6.45 -6.83 9.90
N ALA A 93 -5.59 -6.02 9.29
CA ALA A 93 -4.26 -5.79 9.81
C ALA A 93 -4.35 -5.08 11.18
N PRO A 94 -3.75 -5.66 12.23
CA PRO A 94 -3.85 -5.13 13.59
C PRO A 94 -3.08 -3.81 13.76
N ASP A 95 -2.08 -3.58 12.91
CA ASP A 95 -1.18 -2.44 12.99
C ASP A 95 -0.42 -2.28 11.67
N THR A 96 0.18 -1.11 11.46
CA THR A 96 0.90 -0.78 10.22
C THR A 96 2.15 -1.64 9.99
N GLY A 97 2.82 -2.07 11.06
CA GLY A 97 4.00 -2.92 11.00
C GLY A 97 3.67 -4.35 10.57
N THR A 98 2.54 -4.88 11.04
CA THR A 98 2.02 -6.18 10.59
C THR A 98 1.69 -6.17 9.10
N LEU A 99 1.07 -5.09 8.61
CA LEU A 99 0.84 -4.92 7.17
C LEU A 99 2.18 -4.84 6.41
N ALA A 100 3.13 -4.03 6.87
CA ALA A 100 4.45 -3.91 6.25
C ALA A 100 5.19 -5.26 6.14
N ARG A 101 5.16 -6.09 7.20
CA ARG A 101 5.76 -7.44 7.19
C ARG A 101 5.03 -8.40 6.24
N TYR A 102 3.72 -8.25 6.07
CA TYR A 102 2.99 -9.02 5.07
C TYR A 102 3.40 -8.63 3.65
N LEU A 103 3.50 -7.32 3.36
CA LEU A 103 3.97 -6.82 2.06
C LEU A 103 5.41 -7.24 1.77
N ASP A 104 6.28 -7.24 2.78
CA ASP A 104 7.67 -7.72 2.68
C ASP A 104 7.76 -9.18 2.20
N ARG A 105 6.91 -10.04 2.80
CA ARG A 105 6.80 -11.45 2.40
C ARG A 105 6.30 -11.58 0.97
N LEU A 106 5.26 -10.84 0.58
CA LEU A 106 4.75 -10.85 -0.79
C LEU A 106 5.77 -10.34 -1.81
N LEU A 107 6.50 -9.28 -1.47
CA LEU A 107 7.51 -8.68 -2.34
C LEU A 107 8.68 -9.63 -2.60
N THR A 108 9.06 -10.43 -1.59
CA THR A 108 10.11 -11.44 -1.69
C THR A 108 9.61 -12.73 -2.35
N SER A 109 8.34 -13.09 -2.10
CA SER A 109 7.69 -14.28 -2.66
C SER A 109 7.25 -14.11 -4.11
N SER A 110 6.99 -12.87 -4.57
CA SER A 110 6.66 -12.56 -5.97
C SER A 110 7.77 -12.98 -6.96
N LYS A 111 8.99 -13.25 -6.48
CA LYS A 111 10.03 -13.95 -7.27
C LYS A 111 9.66 -15.39 -7.66
N ALA A 112 8.63 -15.98 -7.06
CA ALA A 112 8.25 -17.39 -7.21
C ALA A 112 6.89 -17.61 -7.92
N GLY A 113 6.25 -16.56 -8.45
CA GLY A 113 4.90 -16.65 -9.01
C GLY A 113 4.74 -16.00 -10.38
N THR A 114 5.24 -16.65 -11.43
CA THR A 114 4.82 -16.37 -12.81
C THR A 114 4.00 -17.53 -13.42
N GLU A 115 3.63 -18.55 -12.64
CA GLU A 115 2.87 -19.70 -13.14
C GLU A 115 1.60 -19.95 -12.31
N GLN A 116 0.64 -19.01 -12.29
CA GLN A 116 -0.77 -19.38 -11.99
C GLN A 116 -1.77 -18.26 -12.37
N ARG A 117 -1.90 -17.98 -13.66
CA ARG A 117 -3.11 -17.33 -14.22
C ARG A 117 -3.58 -17.95 -15.54
N ASP A 118 -3.20 -19.21 -15.78
CA ASP A 118 -3.72 -20.02 -16.88
C ASP A 118 -4.32 -21.31 -16.31
N ILE A 119 -5.49 -21.16 -15.70
CA ILE A 119 -6.59 -22.13 -15.80
C ILE A 119 -7.89 -21.33 -15.90
N ALA A 120 -7.97 -20.49 -16.94
CA ALA A 120 -9.26 -20.29 -17.57
C ALA A 120 -9.57 -21.62 -18.25
N ASP A 121 -10.41 -22.44 -17.62
CA ASP A 121 -10.96 -23.64 -18.26
C ASP A 121 -11.72 -23.18 -19.52
N PRO A 122 -11.23 -23.49 -20.73
CA PRO A 122 -11.94 -23.21 -21.95
C PRO A 122 -12.83 -24.42 -22.26
N ALA A 123 -14.13 -24.22 -22.09
CA ALA A 123 -15.24 -24.89 -22.80
C ALA A 123 -15.07 -26.36 -23.21
N ALA A 124 -15.92 -27.25 -22.69
CA ALA A 124 -16.54 -28.28 -23.55
C ALA A 124 -17.79 -28.93 -22.95
N LYS A 125 -18.91 -28.62 -23.61
CA LYS A 125 -20.10 -29.44 -23.88
C LYS A 125 -21.27 -29.46 -22.88
#